data_AF-A0A183E8C4-F1
#
_entry.id   AF-A0A183E8C4-F1
#
_cell.length_a   1.000
_cell.length_b   1.000
_cell.length_c   1.000
_cell.angle_alpha   90.00
_cell.angle_beta   90.00
_cell.angle_gamma   90.00
#
_symmetry.space_group_name_H-M   'P 1'
#
loop_
_entity.id
_entity.type
_entity.pdbx_description
1 polymer ?
#
loop_
_entity_poly.entity_id
_entity_poly.type
_entity_poly.pdbx_seq_one_letter_code
_entity_poly.pdbx_strand_id
1 'polypeptide(L)'
;MLEYSSQQQDREGHFWKQPLGAWIKDCIYGTDALLPEAAWRAESYRGRILRFSELCDGFVFSLLFVFVEPASLNLIIMRNKDISHSDTATSLKRFSVLLQNIYNFYHVCFLPLQNLLFSGLIH
;
A
#
# COMPACT_ATOMS: atom_id res chain seq x y z
N MET A 1 -0.02 5.48 31.74
CA MET A 1 -0.72 5.99 30.53
C MET A 1 0.19 6.83 29.63
N LEU A 2 1.17 7.58 30.17
CA LEU A 2 2.17 8.33 29.37
C LEU A 2 3.25 7.45 28.72
N GLU A 3 3.65 6.34 29.34
CA GLU A 3 4.66 5.44 28.76
C GLU A 3 4.17 4.70 27.51
N TYR A 4 2.88 4.36 27.45
CA TYR A 4 2.29 3.63 26.31
C TYR A 4 2.26 4.48 25.03
N SER A 5 2.01 5.78 25.16
CA SER A 5 2.01 6.72 24.03
C SER A 5 3.42 6.99 23.51
N SER A 6 4.42 7.07 24.40
CA SER A 6 5.83 7.21 24.00
C SER A 6 6.34 6.01 23.20
N GLN A 7 6.09 4.79 23.67
CA GLN A 7 6.52 3.57 22.97
C GLN A 7 5.85 3.40 21.60
N GLN A 8 4.59 3.81 21.45
CA GLN A 8 3.89 3.75 20.18
C GLN A 8 4.41 4.79 19.18
N GLN A 9 4.78 5.98 19.66
CA GLN A 9 5.42 7.01 18.86
C GLN A 9 6.84 6.60 18.42
N ASP A 10 7.59 5.91 19.28
CA ASP A 10 8.92 5.39 18.96
C ASP A 10 8.88 4.26 17.91
N ARG A 11 7.91 3.34 18.03
CA ARG A 11 7.71 2.27 17.04
C ARG A 11 7.31 2.80 15.67
N GLU A 12 6.43 3.80 15.66
CA GLU A 12 6.02 4.44 14.41
C GLU A 12 7.16 5.23 13.78
N GLY A 13 7.91 5.98 14.59
CA GLY A 13 9.14 6.65 14.15
C GLY A 13 10.15 5.66 13.57
N HIS A 14 10.28 4.46 14.16
CA HIS A 14 11.12 3.40 13.64
C HIS A 14 10.63 2.89 12.29
N PHE A 15 9.33 2.55 12.14
CA PHE A 15 8.76 2.10 10.86
C PHE A 15 9.06 3.09 9.72
N TRP A 16 8.86 4.38 9.96
CA TRP A 16 9.09 5.43 8.95
C TRP A 16 10.55 5.65 8.57
N LYS A 17 11.50 5.16 9.38
CA LYS A 17 12.93 5.17 9.07
C LYS A 17 13.39 3.90 8.33
N GLN A 18 12.57 2.85 8.32
CA GLN A 18 12.87 1.61 7.59
C GLN A 18 12.61 1.79 6.09
N PRO A 19 13.25 0.97 5.22
CA PRO A 19 13.17 1.14 3.76
C PRO A 19 11.75 1.23 3.21
N LEU A 20 10.83 0.37 3.69
CA LEU A 20 9.43 0.40 3.24
C LEU A 20 8.73 1.71 3.63
N GLY A 21 8.91 2.16 4.87
CA GLY A 21 8.31 3.41 5.34
C GLY A 21 8.85 4.64 4.62
N ALA A 22 10.16 4.65 4.36
CA ALA A 22 10.81 5.71 3.57
C ALA A 22 10.31 5.74 2.13
N TRP A 23 10.25 4.57 1.46
CA TRP A 23 9.74 4.46 0.10
C TRP A 23 8.27 4.92 -0.02
N ILE A 24 7.40 4.53 0.91
CA ILE A 24 6.01 5.00 0.94
C ILE A 24 5.94 6.53 1.07
N LYS A 25 6.79 7.12 1.91
CA LYS A 25 6.86 8.58 2.04
C LYS A 25 7.28 9.24 0.74
N ASP A 26 8.26 8.70 0.04
CA ASP A 26 8.70 9.22 -1.26
C ASP A 26 7.58 9.11 -2.31
N CYS A 27 6.81 8.02 -2.31
CA CYS A 27 5.65 7.88 -3.21
C CYS A 27 4.54 8.91 -2.96
N ILE A 28 4.40 9.43 -1.73
CA ILE A 28 3.31 10.35 -1.35
C ILE A 28 3.76 11.82 -1.34
N TYR A 29 4.98 12.08 -0.86
CA TYR A 29 5.53 13.41 -0.60
C TYR A 29 6.77 13.75 -1.42
N GLY A 30 7.27 12.82 -2.25
CA GLY A 30 8.43 13.06 -3.09
C GLY A 30 8.17 14.12 -4.16
N THR A 31 9.26 14.60 -4.78
CA THR A 31 9.23 15.62 -5.84
C THR A 31 8.36 15.21 -7.03
N ASP A 32 8.26 13.90 -7.29
CA ASP A 32 7.36 13.29 -8.27
C ASP A 32 6.48 12.23 -7.59
N ALA A 33 5.59 12.69 -6.73
CA ALA A 33 4.74 11.82 -5.92
C ALA A 33 3.81 10.99 -6.82
N LEU A 34 4.02 9.66 -6.84
CA LEU A 34 3.16 8.69 -7.53
C LEU A 34 1.73 8.72 -7.00
N LEU A 35 1.56 8.95 -5.69
CA LEU A 35 0.27 8.94 -5.02
C LEU A 35 0.07 10.22 -4.19
N PRO A 36 -0.24 11.36 -4.85
CA PRO A 36 -0.47 12.62 -4.16
C PRO A 36 -1.59 12.49 -3.12
N GLU A 37 -1.47 13.17 -1.98
CA GLU A 37 -2.46 13.08 -0.89
C GLU A 37 -3.90 13.30 -1.37
N ALA A 38 -4.09 14.16 -2.37
CA ALA A 38 -5.40 14.45 -2.94
C ALA A 38 -6.11 13.22 -3.52
N ALA A 39 -5.37 12.24 -4.02
CA ALA A 39 -5.89 11.03 -4.66
C ALA A 39 -6.49 10.03 -3.64
N TRP A 40 -5.95 9.98 -2.43
CA TRP A 40 -6.23 8.88 -1.50
C TRP A 40 -6.59 9.32 -0.08
N ARG A 41 -6.26 10.55 0.34
CA ARG A 41 -6.53 11.07 1.68
C ARG A 41 -7.73 12.01 1.67
N ALA A 42 -8.59 11.90 2.69
CA ALA A 42 -9.75 12.77 2.82
C ALA A 42 -9.30 14.20 3.09
N GLU A 43 -10.01 15.20 2.52
CA GLU A 43 -9.64 16.62 2.59
C GLU A 43 -9.30 17.08 4.01
N SER A 44 -10.11 16.69 4.99
CA SER A 44 -9.95 17.07 6.41
C SER A 44 -8.66 16.54 7.06
N TYR A 45 -8.02 15.54 6.46
CA TYR A 45 -6.78 14.90 6.94
C TYR A 45 -5.55 15.30 6.13
N ARG A 46 -5.70 16.03 5.03
CA ARG A 46 -4.56 16.47 4.20
C ARG A 46 -3.66 17.44 4.97
N GLY A 47 -2.37 17.39 4.68
CA GLY A 47 -1.34 18.19 5.35
C GLY A 47 -1.02 17.76 6.79
N ARG A 48 -1.72 16.76 7.34
CA ARG A 48 -1.37 16.16 8.64
C ARG A 48 -0.21 15.19 8.46
N ILE A 49 0.51 14.89 9.54
CA ILE A 49 1.52 13.82 9.52
C ILE A 49 0.83 12.50 9.14
N LEU A 50 1.38 11.80 8.15
CA LEU A 50 0.94 10.45 7.79
C LEU A 50 1.17 9.49 8.96
N ARG A 51 0.10 8.86 9.45
CA ARG A 51 0.18 7.86 10.51
C ARG A 51 0.23 6.44 9.96
N PHE A 52 0.99 5.56 10.62
CA PHE A 52 1.07 4.15 10.24
C PHE A 52 -0.33 3.50 10.18
N SER A 53 -1.22 3.88 11.11
CA SER A 53 -2.61 3.41 11.13
C SER A 53 -3.41 3.73 9.87
N GLU A 54 -3.05 4.79 9.13
CA GLU A 54 -3.69 5.14 7.86
C GLU A 54 -3.28 4.20 6.71
N LEU A 55 -2.19 3.44 6.87
CA LEU A 55 -1.79 2.38 5.95
C LEU A 55 -2.46 1.04 6.29
N CYS A 56 -2.94 0.89 7.53
CA CYS A 56 -3.49 -0.35 8.07
C CYS A 56 -4.93 -0.64 7.60
N ASP A 57 -5.44 0.06 6.59
CA ASP A 57 -6.71 -0.28 5.93
C ASP A 57 -6.51 -0.95 4.56
N GLY A 58 -5.24 -1.12 4.14
CA GLY A 58 -4.85 -1.73 2.87
C GLY A 58 -5.10 -0.86 1.64
N PHE A 59 -5.68 0.33 1.78
CA PHE A 59 -6.07 1.17 0.64
C PHE A 59 -4.85 1.77 -0.06
N VAL A 60 -3.95 2.40 0.70
CA VAL A 60 -2.71 2.99 0.14
C VAL A 60 -1.86 1.94 -0.55
N PHE A 61 -1.66 0.78 0.10
CA PHE A 61 -0.90 -0.32 -0.49
C PHE A 61 -1.53 -0.85 -1.79
N SER A 62 -2.87 -0.94 -1.83
CA SER A 62 -3.59 -1.33 -3.04
C SER A 62 -3.39 -0.34 -4.18
N LEU A 63 -3.43 0.97 -3.88
CA LEU A 63 -3.17 2.01 -4.89
C LEU A 63 -1.71 1.98 -5.39
N LEU A 64 -0.75 1.80 -4.50
CA LEU A 64 0.67 1.65 -4.89
C LEU A 64 0.88 0.41 -5.76
N PHE A 65 0.18 -0.69 -5.48
CA PHE A 65 0.30 -1.92 -6.26
C PHE A 65 -0.23 -1.77 -7.70
N VAL A 66 -1.22 -0.91 -7.94
CA VAL A 66 -1.72 -0.61 -9.30
C VAL A 66 -0.64 -0.01 -10.19
N PHE A 67 0.33 0.72 -9.63
CA PHE A 67 1.47 1.22 -10.41
C PHE A 67 2.46 0.11 -10.82
N VAL A 68 2.43 -1.03 -10.13
CA VAL A 68 3.25 -2.21 -10.46
C VAL A 68 2.53 -3.10 -11.46
N GLU A 69 1.25 -3.37 -11.24
CA GLU A 69 0.41 -4.21 -12.10
C GLU A 69 -0.95 -3.53 -12.31
N PRO A 70 -1.13 -2.74 -13.38
CA PRO A 70 -2.38 -2.03 -13.63
C PRO A 70 -3.60 -2.96 -13.79
N ALA A 71 -3.40 -4.20 -14.24
CA ALA A 71 -4.49 -5.16 -14.38
C ALA A 71 -5.02 -5.70 -13.04
N SER A 72 -4.32 -5.41 -11.93
CA SER A 72 -4.73 -5.79 -10.58
C SER A 72 -5.84 -4.90 -9.99
N LEU A 73 -6.29 -3.88 -10.73
CA LEU A 73 -7.32 -2.94 -10.30
C LEU A 73 -8.66 -3.65 -10.06
N ASN A 74 -8.94 -3.96 -8.80
CA ASN A 74 -10.23 -4.53 -8.40
C ASN A 74 -11.21 -3.41 -8.04
N LEU A 75 -12.43 -3.44 -8.59
CA LEU A 75 -13.49 -2.44 -8.31
C LEU A 75 -13.85 -2.36 -6.80
N ILE A 76 -13.54 -3.39 -6.02
CA ILE A 76 -13.68 -3.39 -4.54
C ILE A 76 -12.80 -2.31 -3.88
N ILE A 77 -11.69 -1.93 -4.52
CA ILE A 77 -10.76 -0.91 -4.04
C ILE A 77 -11.32 0.51 -4.28
N MET A 78 -12.27 0.69 -5.21
CA MET A 78 -12.85 2.01 -5.48
C MET A 78 -13.62 2.51 -4.25
N ARG A 79 -13.02 3.51 -3.61
CA ARG A 79 -13.43 4.18 -2.39
C ARG A 79 -14.95 4.47 -2.39
N ASN A 80 -15.71 3.69 -1.62
CA ASN A 80 -17.05 4.10 -1.23
C ASN A 80 -16.87 5.38 -0.41
N LYS A 81 -17.41 6.51 -0.89
CA LYS A 81 -17.11 7.88 -0.42
C LYS A 81 -17.47 8.15 1.05
N ASP A 82 -18.13 7.21 1.73
CA ASP A 82 -18.83 7.48 2.98
C ASP A 82 -18.16 6.96 4.26
N ILE A 83 -16.90 6.52 4.20
CA ILE A 83 -16.33 5.80 5.34
C ILE A 83 -15.38 6.69 6.16
N SER A 84 -15.97 7.49 7.05
CA SER A 84 -15.33 7.79 8.33
C SER A 84 -15.11 6.45 9.05
N HIS A 85 -13.84 6.06 9.26
CA HIS A 85 -13.45 4.77 9.85
C HIS A 85 -13.83 3.53 9.02
N SER A 86 -12.89 3.03 8.21
CA SER A 86 -13.00 1.71 7.60
C SER A 86 -13.28 0.68 8.69
N ASP A 87 -14.49 0.12 8.72
CA ASP A 87 -14.79 -1.00 9.60
C ASP A 87 -13.80 -2.15 9.33
N THR A 88 -13.46 -2.91 10.38
CA THR A 88 -12.42 -3.96 10.36
C THR A 88 -12.68 -4.98 9.26
N ALA A 89 -13.94 -5.28 8.96
CA ALA A 89 -14.31 -6.16 7.85
C ALA A 89 -13.87 -5.61 6.48
N THR A 90 -13.98 -4.29 6.28
CA THR A 90 -13.59 -3.63 5.03
C THR A 90 -12.07 -3.61 4.87
N SER A 91 -11.32 -3.33 5.95
CA SER A 91 -9.86 -3.36 5.90
C SER A 91 -9.34 -4.77 5.65
N LEU A 92 -9.89 -5.79 6.32
CA LEU A 92 -9.54 -7.19 6.07
C LEU A 92 -9.84 -7.62 4.64
N LYS A 93 -10.99 -7.20 4.08
CA LYS A 93 -11.33 -7.48 2.68
C LYS A 93 -10.31 -6.86 1.72
N ARG A 94 -9.94 -5.58 1.94
CA ARG A 94 -8.93 -4.90 1.11
C ARG A 94 -7.57 -5.59 1.19
N PHE A 95 -7.13 -5.97 2.39
CA PHE A 95 -5.89 -6.72 2.55
C PHE A 95 -5.94 -8.10 1.89
N SER A 96 -7.05 -8.82 2.01
CA SER A 96 -7.20 -10.12 1.35
C SER A 96 -7.08 -9.99 -0.17
N VAL A 97 -7.71 -8.97 -0.77
CA VAL A 97 -7.59 -8.68 -2.20
C VAL A 97 -6.14 -8.31 -2.57
N LEU A 98 -5.50 -7.43 -1.79
CA LEU A 98 -4.11 -7.04 -2.02
C LEU A 98 -3.17 -8.26 -1.97
N LEU A 99 -3.29 -9.10 -0.95
CA LEU A 99 -2.48 -10.31 -0.81
C LEU A 99 -2.72 -11.29 -1.97
N GLN A 100 -3.96 -11.47 -2.40
CA GLN A 100 -4.28 -12.29 -3.56
C GLN A 100 -3.66 -11.73 -4.85
N ASN A 101 -3.70 -10.41 -5.03
CA ASN A 101 -3.08 -9.74 -6.18
C ASN A 101 -1.55 -9.89 -6.18
N ILE A 102 -0.90 -9.71 -5.02
CA ILE A 102 0.54 -9.93 -4.86
C ILE A 102 0.89 -11.39 -5.13
N TYR A 103 0.12 -12.34 -4.57
CA TYR A 103 0.30 -13.76 -4.80
C TYR A 103 0.18 -14.09 -6.30
N ASN A 104 -0.87 -13.61 -6.96
CA ASN A 104 -1.08 -13.84 -8.39
C ASN A 104 0.05 -13.24 -9.23
N PHE A 105 0.54 -12.04 -8.87
CA PHE A 105 1.65 -11.42 -9.56
C PHE A 105 2.91 -12.31 -9.52
N TYR A 106 3.27 -12.83 -8.35
CA TYR A 106 4.44 -13.69 -8.25
C TYR A 106 4.23 -15.09 -8.85
N HIS A 107 3.05 -15.69 -8.70
CA HIS A 107 2.83 -17.08 -9.13
C HIS A 107 2.35 -17.24 -10.57
N VAL A 108 1.60 -16.27 -11.08
CA VAL A 108 0.99 -16.32 -12.42
C VAL A 108 1.77 -15.47 -13.41
N CYS A 109 2.23 -14.28 -13.01
CA CYS A 109 2.96 -13.40 -13.92
C CYS A 109 4.48 -13.63 -13.88
N PHE A 110 5.08 -13.84 -12.71
CA PHE A 110 6.55 -13.88 -12.58
C PHE A 110 7.20 -15.25 -12.88
N LEU A 111 6.56 -16.36 -12.52
CA LEU A 111 7.12 -17.70 -12.72
C LEU A 111 7.20 -18.16 -14.19
N PRO A 112 6.23 -17.89 -15.07
CA PRO A 112 6.35 -18.28 -16.49
C PRO A 112 7.47 -17.51 -17.23
N LEU A 113 7.76 -16.28 -16.81
CA LEU A 113 8.81 -15.44 -17.40
C LEU A 113 10.23 -15.97 -17.11
N GLN A 114 10.47 -16.56 -15.94
CA GLN A 114 11.74 -17.24 -15.68
C GLN A 114 11.94 -18.45 -16.61
N ASN A 115 10.91 -19.27 -16.82
CA ASN A 115 11.01 -20.43 -17.71
C ASN A 115 11.31 -20.04 -19.17
N LEU A 116 10.78 -18.91 -19.65
CA LEU A 116 11.06 -18.38 -21.00
C LEU A 116 12.46 -17.77 -21.13
N LEU A 117 12.96 -17.09 -20.09
CA LEU A 117 14.31 -16.54 -20.09
C LEU A 117 15.38 -17.65 -20.05
N PHE A 118 15.14 -18.75 -19.33
CA PHE A 118 16.04 -19.91 -19.34
C PHE A 118 15.93 -20.76 -20.61
N SER A 119 14.77 -20.80 -21.29
CA SER A 119 14.64 -21.53 -22.57
C SER A 119 15.29 -20.81 -23.75
N GLY A 120 15.44 -19.48 -23.68
CA GLY A 120 16.10 -18.68 -24.73
C GLY A 120 17.63 -18.60 -24.63
N LEU A 121 18.23 -19.14 -23.56
CA LEU A 121 19.68 -19.15 -23.31
C LEU A 121 20.35 -20.50 -23.65
N ILE A 122 19.57 -21.46 -24.15
CA ILE A 122 20.05 -22.74 -24.67
C ILE A 122 19.61 -22.85 -26.14
N HIS A 123 20.19 -22.02 -27.00
CA HIS A 123 20.29 -22.31 -28.44
C HIS A 123 21.43 -21.53 -29.08
#